data_AF-A0A7D5P4Y8-F1
#
_entry.id   AF-A0A7D5P4Y8-F1
#
_cell.length_a   1.000
_cell.length_b   1.000
_cell.length_c   1.000
_cell.angle_alpha   90.00
_cell.angle_beta   90.00
_cell.angle_gamma   90.00
#
_symmetry.space_group_name_H-M   'P 1'
#
loop_
_entity.id
_entity.type
_entity.pdbx_description
1 polymer ?
#
loop_
_entity_poly.entity_id
_entity_poly.type
_entity_poly.pdbx_seq_one_letter_code
_entity_poly.pdbx_strand_id
1 'polypeptide(L)' 'MSVFDEIRTPDGPTCGCAGCLDPAAKVIVHPDHGERVVCESHVRGHEVVRDV' A
#
# COMPACT_ATOMS: atom_id res chain seq x y z
N MET A 1 -7.48 -16.12 8.83
CA MET A 1 -6.34 -15.34 9.35
C MET A 1 -5.62 -14.80 8.12
N SER A 2 -5.89 -13.55 7.78
CA SER A 2 -5.36 -12.92 6.57
C SER A 2 -3.92 -12.49 6.84
N VAL A 3 -3.01 -12.83 5.93
CA VAL A 3 -1.59 -12.43 5.90
C VAL A 3 -1.35 -10.91 5.99
N PHE A 4 -2.41 -10.11 5.96
CA PHE A 4 -2.42 -8.66 6.08
C PHE A 4 -2.39 -8.13 7.53
N ASP A 5 -2.61 -8.95 8.56
CA ASP A 5 -2.61 -8.48 9.96
C ASP A 5 -1.22 -8.54 10.65
N GLU A 6 -0.23 -9.20 10.04
CA GLU A 6 1.06 -9.50 10.68
C GLU A 6 2.21 -8.53 10.29
N ILE A 7 1.97 -7.56 9.41
CA ILE A 7 2.91 -6.46 9.11
C ILE A 7 2.54 -5.22 9.94
N ARG A 8 2.36 -5.41 11.26
CA ARG A 8 2.25 -4.30 12.21
C ARG A 8 3.65 -3.86 12.62
N THR A 9 4.32 -3.12 11.74
CA THR A 9 5.28 -2.13 12.20
C THR A 9 4.54 -1.11 13.08
N PRO A 10 5.18 -0.51 14.10
CA PRO A 10 4.52 0.43 15.02
C PRO A 10 3.81 1.60 14.30
N ASP A 11 4.15 1.85 13.04
CA ASP A 11 3.65 2.93 12.18
C ASP A 11 2.61 2.48 11.12
N GLY A 12 2.14 1.23 11.15
CA GLY A 12 1.18 0.70 10.16
C GLY A 12 1.83 -0.03 8.98
N PRO A 13 1.06 -0.43 7.95
CA PRO A 13 1.57 -1.19 6.79
C PRO A 13 2.58 -0.36 5.99
N THR A 14 3.60 -1.00 5.43
CA THR A 14 4.61 -0.36 4.56
C THR A 14 4.16 -0.33 3.11
N CYS A 15 4.71 0.59 2.33
CA CYS A 15 4.46 0.67 0.90
C CYS A 15 4.75 -0.67 0.20
N GLY A 16 3.78 -1.20 -0.54
CA GLY A 16 3.89 -2.43 -1.31
C GLY A 16 4.71 -2.30 -2.61
N CYS A 17 5.41 -1.18 -2.79
CA CYS A 17 6.34 -0.97 -3.90
C CYS A 17 7.70 -1.57 -3.54
N ALA A 18 8.28 -2.35 -4.45
CA ALA A 18 9.53 -3.07 -4.18
C ALA A 18 10.66 -2.09 -3.82
N GLY A 19 11.22 -2.24 -2.60
CA GLY A 19 12.30 -1.39 -2.09
C GLY A 19 11.86 -0.08 -1.45
N CYS A 20 10.56 0.20 -1.35
CA CYS A 20 10.05 1.33 -0.59
C CYS A 20 9.71 0.89 0.84
N LEU A 21 10.31 1.55 1.82
CA LEU A 21 10.07 1.30 3.25
C LEU A 21 9.18 2.38 3.88
N ASP A 22 8.68 3.32 3.08
CA ASP A 22 7.81 4.38 3.58
C ASP A 22 6.48 3.81 4.08
N PRO A 23 5.86 4.46 5.08
CA PRO A 23 4.55 4.07 5.55
C PRO A 23 3.54 4.16 4.41
N ALA A 24 2.72 3.12 4.26
CA ALA A 24 1.63 3.15 3.33
C ALA A 24 0.52 4.07 3.81
N ALA A 25 -0.11 4.75 2.87
CA ALA A 25 -1.15 5.73 3.14
C ALA A 25 -2.42 5.46 2.33
N LYS A 26 -2.30 4.81 1.16
CA LYS A 26 -3.39 4.66 0.19
C LYS A 26 -3.44 3.25 -0.36
N VAL A 27 -4.63 2.79 -0.71
CA VAL A 27 -4.85 1.60 -1.53
C VAL A 27 -5.16 2.05 -2.95
N ILE A 28 -4.38 1.59 -3.92
CA ILE A 28 -4.57 1.86 -5.35
C ILE A 28 -5.01 0.60 -6.10
N VAL A 29 -5.71 0.77 -7.22
CA VAL A 29 -5.92 -0.31 -8.20
C VAL A 29 -4.84 -0.22 -9.26
N HIS A 30 -3.93 -1.19 -9.25
CA HIS A 30 -2.92 -1.37 -10.28
C HIS A 30 -3.49 -2.26 -11.40
N PRO A 31 -3.43 -1.84 -12.68
CA PRO A 31 -4.03 -2.59 -13.79
C PRO A 31 -3.53 -4.04 -13.89
N ASP A 32 -2.23 -4.26 -13.67
CA ASP A 32 -1.61 -5.59 -13.77
C ASP A 32 -1.64 -6.42 -12.48
N HIS A 33 -1.91 -5.79 -11.33
CA HIS A 33 -1.68 -6.42 -10.02
C HIS A 33 -2.89 -6.33 -9.07
N GLY A 34 -3.98 -5.70 -9.48
CA GLY A 34 -5.15 -5.47 -8.64
C GLY A 34 -4.86 -4.46 -7.52
N GLU A 35 -5.50 -4.65 -6.38
CA GLU A 35 -5.35 -3.74 -5.23
C GLU A 35 -3.95 -3.82 -4.61
N ARG A 36 -3.29 -2.66 -4.47
CA ARG A 36 -2.02 -2.53 -3.78
C ARG A 36 -2.03 -1.39 -2.77
N VAL A 37 -1.41 -1.64 -1.63
CA VAL A 37 -1.20 -0.66 -0.57
C VAL A 37 0.10 0.08 -0.85
N VAL A 38 0.07 1.41 -0.95
CA VAL A 38 1.22 2.25 -1.33
C VAL A 38 1.31 3.52 -0.48
N CYS A 39 2.50 4.13 -0.40
CA CYS A 39 2.64 5.47 0.18
C CYS A 39 2.12 6.55 -0.79
N GLU A 40 1.89 7.77 -0.30
CA GLU A 40 1.34 8.87 -1.12
C GLU A 40 2.18 9.17 -2.38
N SER A 41 3.50 9.05 -2.28
CA SER A 41 4.41 9.27 -3.41
C SER A 41 4.32 8.21 -4.50
N HIS A 42 3.89 6.99 -4.16
CA HIS A 42 3.78 5.86 -5.08
C HIS A 42 2.37 5.67 -5.65
N VAL A 43 1.42 6.56 -5.33
CA VAL A 43 0.10 6.56 -5.97
C VAL A 43 0.22 6.76 -7.48
N ARG A 44 1.19 7.56 -7.96
CA ARG A 44 1.61 7.71 -9.38
C ARG A 44 0.48 7.67 -10.43
N GLY A 45 -0.65 8.32 -10.16
CA GLY A 45 -1.78 8.41 -11.09
C GLY A 45 -2.64 7.16 -11.20
N HIS A 46 -2.44 6.18 -10.32
CA HIS A 46 -3.34 5.06 -10.15
C HIS A 46 -4.58 5.50 -9.36
N GLU A 47 -5.72 4.86 -9.67
CA GLU A 47 -6.97 5.12 -8.98
C GLU A 47 -6.86 4.69 -7.51
N VAL A 48 -7.12 5.63 -6.60
CA VAL A 48 -7.14 5.38 -5.16
C VAL A 48 -8.53 4.89 -4.77
N VAL A 49 -8.58 3.72 -4.15
CA VAL A 49 -9.83 3.09 -3.69
C VAL A 49 -10.17 3.52 -2.26
N ARG A 50 -9.16 3.65 -1.40
CA ARG A 50 -9.33 4.02 0.02
C ARG A 50 -8.02 4.44 0.65
N ASP A 51 -8.13 5.18 1.74
CA ASP A 51 -7.07 5.44 2.71
C ASP A 51 -6.81 4.19 3.57
N VAL A 52 -5.59 4.09 4.12
CA VAL A 52 -5.12 2.98 4.97
C VAL A 52 -5.14 3.37 6.44
#